data_AF-A0A7Y3M6B7-F1
#
_entry.id   AF-A0A7Y3M6B7-F1
#
_cell.length_a   1.000
_cell.length_b   1.000
_cell.length_c   1.000
_cell.angle_alpha   90.00
_cell.angle_beta   90.00
_cell.angle_gamma   90.00
#
_symmetry.space_group_name_H-M   'P 1'
#
loop_
_entity.id
_entity.type
_entity.pdbx_description
1 polymer ?
#
loop_
_entity_poly.entity_id
_entity_poly.type
_entity_poly.pdbx_seq_one_letter_code
_entity_poly.pdbx_strand_id
1 'polypeptide(L)'
;PERAGRVFVLPTSPPRVADFLLSALAGAKGLALRTATELTRAELDPSGRRDARLAFRDGAHLSAGIVIDTSGDGVSAPCAGADAELAPAEELQASSFIVELAGVAPSATEGFARLKLTRALSGASRRGALPAACESVLVRPGLTTGSAYLTLNLPKEAVALLHPERRRAATQAAKALAERIVSHLRETRESFADARVAAWPVHVGVRETRRLRGRTCVSEADVLEGRTRDDEVARSGWPVELWEDHRRARFSYPSGPCSVPWGALISDSFPNLGTAGRCLSATHAAHAALRVIGTALATGEAIGVGAALACDAGASLPEIAPATIRARIRHAASRGWP
;
A
#
# COMPACT_ATOMS: atom_id res chain seq x y z
N PRO A 1 15.15 -0.15 13.07
CA PRO A 1 13.71 -0.33 13.34
C PRO A 1 13.31 0.48 14.57
N GLU A 2 12.12 1.06 14.59
CA GLU A 2 11.58 1.86 15.69
C GLU A 2 10.39 1.17 16.34
N ARG A 3 10.23 1.31 17.66
CA ARG A 3 9.09 0.74 18.37
C ARG A 3 7.86 1.65 18.26
N ALA A 4 6.75 1.12 17.75
CA ALA A 4 5.46 1.79 17.66
C ALA A 4 4.39 0.93 18.37
N GLY A 5 4.11 1.24 19.64
CA GLY A 5 3.22 0.43 20.45
C GLY A 5 3.79 -0.97 20.70
N ARG A 6 3.09 -2.02 20.23
CA ARG A 6 3.53 -3.42 20.35
C ARG A 6 4.27 -3.95 19.13
N VAL A 7 4.48 -3.13 18.10
CA VAL A 7 5.17 -3.52 16.87
C VAL A 7 6.45 -2.73 16.65
N PHE A 8 7.31 -3.26 15.79
CA PHE A 8 8.45 -2.53 15.25
C PHE A 8 8.13 -2.11 13.82
N VAL A 9 8.44 -0.85 13.50
CA VAL A 9 8.34 -0.30 12.15
C VAL A 9 9.73 -0.03 11.61
N LEU A 10 9.89 -0.11 10.30
CA LEU A 10 11.08 0.41 9.63
C LEU A 10 10.71 1.78 9.05
N PRO A 11 11.26 2.89 9.57
CA PRO A 11 11.12 4.19 8.93
C PRO A 11 11.67 4.10 7.50
N THR A 12 10.90 4.58 6.54
CA THR A 12 11.28 4.62 5.12
C THR A 12 10.97 5.99 4.56
N SER A 13 11.70 6.39 3.52
CA SER A 13 11.39 7.57 2.72
C SER A 13 10.74 7.05 1.44
N PRO A 14 9.41 7.20 1.27
CA PRO A 14 8.73 6.72 0.08
C PRO A 14 9.34 7.22 -1.24
N PRO A 15 9.76 8.51 -1.36
CA PRO A 15 10.48 8.98 -2.54
C PRO A 15 11.77 8.20 -2.81
N ARG A 16 12.62 8.00 -1.79
CA ARG A 16 13.87 7.24 -1.96
C ARG A 16 13.63 5.77 -2.32
N VAL A 17 12.61 5.15 -1.75
CA VAL A 17 12.22 3.78 -2.11
C VAL A 17 11.74 3.72 -3.56
N ALA A 18 10.92 4.68 -4.00
CA ALA A 18 10.46 4.76 -5.37
C ALA A 18 11.63 4.97 -6.35
N ASP A 19 12.56 5.88 -6.05
CA ASP A 19 13.73 6.15 -6.87
C ASP A 19 14.64 4.92 -7.00
N PHE A 20 14.86 4.21 -5.87
CA PHE A 20 15.60 2.96 -5.86
C PHE A 20 14.94 1.91 -6.75
N LEU A 21 13.63 1.70 -6.59
CA LEU A 21 12.88 0.72 -7.39
C LEU A 21 12.88 1.08 -8.88
N LEU A 22 12.66 2.34 -9.24
CA LEU A 22 12.72 2.80 -10.63
C LEU A 22 14.10 2.59 -11.24
N SER A 23 15.16 2.86 -10.48
CA SER A 23 16.54 2.62 -10.92
C SER A 23 16.81 1.13 -11.12
N ALA A 24 16.33 0.28 -10.20
CA ALA A 24 16.45 -1.17 -10.32
C ALA A 24 15.68 -1.72 -11.54
N LEU A 25 14.47 -1.21 -11.81
CA LEU A 25 13.68 -1.59 -12.98
C LEU A 25 14.36 -1.14 -14.28
N ALA A 26 14.93 0.07 -14.33
CA ALA A 26 15.64 0.56 -15.51
C ALA A 26 16.91 -0.24 -15.81
N GLY A 27 17.57 -0.80 -14.79
CA GLY A 27 18.74 -1.67 -14.94
C GLY A 27 18.44 -3.14 -15.20
N ALA A 28 17.17 -3.57 -15.12
CA ALA A 28 16.80 -4.97 -15.23
C ALA A 28 16.90 -5.49 -16.68
N LYS A 29 17.73 -6.52 -16.89
CA LYS A 29 17.85 -7.18 -18.19
C LYS A 29 16.59 -8.00 -18.50
N GLY A 30 16.08 -7.89 -19.72
CA GLY A 30 14.89 -8.63 -20.16
C GLY A 30 13.56 -8.05 -19.64
N LEU A 31 13.59 -6.89 -18.97
CA LEU A 31 12.37 -6.20 -18.55
C LEU A 31 12.01 -5.09 -19.54
N ALA A 32 10.81 -5.16 -20.12
CA ALA A 32 10.24 -4.08 -20.90
C ALA A 32 9.42 -3.16 -19.99
N LEU A 33 9.99 -2.01 -19.59
CA LEU A 33 9.28 -1.02 -18.77
C LEU A 33 8.44 -0.09 -19.66
N ARG A 34 7.14 -0.03 -19.40
CA ARG A 34 6.23 0.96 -19.99
C ARG A 34 5.68 1.87 -18.90
N THR A 35 5.80 3.18 -19.08
CA THR A 35 5.29 4.20 -18.15
C THR A 35 4.17 4.99 -18.83
N ALA A 36 3.34 5.68 -18.04
CA ALA A 36 2.17 6.42 -18.53
C ALA A 36 1.17 5.57 -19.35
N THR A 37 1.17 4.25 -19.13
CA THR A 37 0.21 3.32 -19.74
C THR A 37 -0.90 2.96 -18.77
N GLU A 38 -2.13 2.86 -19.27
CA GLU A 38 -3.29 2.46 -18.49
C GLU A 38 -4.01 1.31 -19.19
N LEU A 39 -4.24 0.21 -18.48
CA LEU A 39 -5.02 -0.93 -18.98
C LEU A 39 -6.49 -0.50 -19.12
N THR A 40 -7.06 -0.69 -20.30
CA THR A 40 -8.47 -0.36 -20.58
C THR A 40 -9.32 -1.60 -20.76
N ARG A 41 -8.74 -2.69 -21.24
CA ARG A 41 -9.44 -3.96 -21.47
C ARG A 41 -8.49 -5.14 -21.31
N ALA A 42 -8.98 -6.23 -20.75
CA ALA A 42 -8.28 -7.50 -20.69
C ALA A 42 -9.22 -8.62 -21.13
N GLU A 43 -8.75 -9.53 -21.98
CA GLU A 43 -9.42 -10.79 -22.29
C GLU A 43 -8.58 -11.91 -21.69
N LEU A 44 -9.13 -12.60 -20.69
CA LEU A 44 -8.47 -13.72 -20.02
C LEU A 44 -9.19 -15.02 -20.36
N ASP A 45 -8.45 -16.12 -20.42
CA ASP A 45 -8.99 -17.45 -20.62
C ASP A 45 -9.31 -18.11 -19.26
N PRO A 46 -10.58 -18.47 -18.97
CA PRO A 46 -10.94 -19.12 -17.72
C PRO A 46 -10.24 -20.47 -17.52
N SER A 47 -9.82 -21.12 -18.61
CA SER A 47 -9.07 -22.39 -18.53
C SER A 47 -7.58 -22.21 -18.25
N GLY A 48 -7.05 -20.99 -18.36
CA GLY A 48 -5.61 -20.71 -18.20
C GLY A 48 -4.71 -21.20 -19.33
N ARG A 49 -5.28 -21.69 -20.44
CA ARG A 49 -4.49 -22.33 -21.51
C ARG A 49 -4.17 -21.40 -22.67
N ARG A 50 -4.75 -20.20 -22.68
CA ARG A 50 -4.49 -19.19 -23.71
C ARG A 50 -3.96 -17.92 -23.07
N ASP A 51 -3.07 -17.26 -23.79
CA ASP A 51 -2.57 -15.95 -23.40
C ASP A 51 -3.69 -14.93 -23.23
N ALA A 52 -3.50 -14.08 -22.22
CA ALA A 52 -4.26 -12.87 -22.02
C ALA A 52 -4.02 -11.90 -23.18
N ARG A 53 -5.09 -11.24 -23.65
CA ARG A 53 -4.99 -10.11 -24.57
C ARG A 53 -5.31 -8.82 -23.83
N LEU A 54 -4.34 -7.91 -23.80
CA LEU A 54 -4.41 -6.65 -23.06
C LEU A 54 -4.47 -5.49 -24.05
N ALA A 55 -5.38 -4.54 -23.80
CA ALA A 55 -5.45 -3.29 -24.53
C ALA A 55 -5.24 -2.11 -23.59
N PHE A 56 -4.53 -1.09 -24.08
CA PHE A 56 -4.12 0.06 -23.29
C PHE A 56 -4.66 1.37 -23.88
N ARG A 57 -4.74 2.41 -23.05
CA ARG A 57 -5.26 3.73 -23.43
C ARG A 57 -4.48 4.40 -24.57
N ASP A 58 -3.19 4.09 -24.70
CA ASP A 58 -2.32 4.57 -25.79
C ASP A 58 -2.55 3.83 -27.13
N GLY A 59 -3.50 2.89 -27.18
CA GLY A 59 -3.80 2.08 -28.35
C GLY A 59 -2.91 0.84 -28.50
N ALA A 60 -1.99 0.60 -27.56
CA ALA A 60 -1.16 -0.59 -27.60
C ALA A 60 -1.95 -1.86 -27.24
N HIS A 61 -1.50 -2.98 -27.81
CA HIS A 61 -2.02 -4.31 -27.54
C HIS A 61 -0.88 -5.25 -27.16
N LEU A 62 -1.05 -6.06 -26.12
CA LEU A 62 -0.06 -7.04 -25.66
C LEU A 62 -0.70 -8.41 -25.45
N SER A 63 0.07 -9.46 -25.72
CA SER A 63 -0.23 -10.84 -25.31
C SER A 63 0.61 -11.17 -24.08
N ALA A 64 0.03 -11.84 -23.08
CA ALA A 64 0.75 -12.27 -21.89
C ALA A 64 0.23 -13.61 -21.39
N GLY A 65 1.12 -14.57 -21.15
CA GLY A 65 0.74 -15.85 -20.55
C GLY A 65 0.14 -15.70 -19.14
N ILE A 66 0.70 -14.77 -18.34
CA ILE A 66 0.29 -14.48 -16.96
C ILE A 66 0.18 -12.97 -16.75
N VAL A 67 -0.84 -12.54 -16.03
CA VAL A 67 -1.08 -11.14 -15.66
C VAL A 67 -1.05 -11.01 -14.15
N ILE A 68 -0.18 -10.14 -13.63
CA ILE A 68 -0.11 -9.84 -12.19
C ILE A 68 -0.60 -8.41 -11.95
N ASP A 69 -1.68 -8.25 -11.21
CA ASP A 69 -2.23 -6.95 -10.85
C ASP A 69 -1.64 -6.44 -9.53
N THR A 70 -0.75 -5.45 -9.66
CA THR A 70 -0.18 -4.68 -8.54
C THR A 70 -0.58 -3.21 -8.59
N SER A 71 -1.69 -2.87 -9.27
CA SER A 71 -2.22 -1.49 -9.36
C SER A 71 -2.60 -0.94 -7.98
N GLY A 72 -2.95 -1.84 -7.06
CA GLY A 72 -3.50 -1.51 -5.76
C GLY A 72 -4.92 -0.95 -5.81
N ASP A 73 -5.55 -0.95 -6.99
CA ASP A 73 -6.96 -0.60 -7.24
C ASP A 73 -7.76 -1.77 -7.84
N GLY A 74 -7.08 -2.90 -8.11
CA GLY A 74 -7.65 -4.12 -8.69
C GLY A 74 -8.22 -3.86 -10.07
N VAL A 75 -7.46 -3.19 -10.95
CA VAL A 75 -7.92 -2.75 -12.28
C VAL A 75 -8.13 -3.92 -13.24
N SER A 76 -7.35 -4.99 -13.10
CA SER A 76 -7.46 -6.16 -13.99
C SER A 76 -8.81 -6.87 -13.88
N ALA A 77 -9.38 -6.93 -12.67
CA ALA A 77 -10.64 -7.63 -12.42
C ALA A 77 -11.83 -7.07 -13.22
N PRO A 78 -12.20 -5.78 -13.13
CA PRO A 78 -13.25 -5.21 -13.96
C PRO A 78 -12.90 -5.21 -15.46
N CYS A 79 -11.61 -5.11 -15.83
CA CYS A 79 -11.19 -5.18 -17.22
C CYS A 79 -11.35 -6.57 -17.85
N ALA A 80 -11.23 -7.63 -17.06
CA ALA A 80 -11.29 -9.03 -17.51
C ALA A 80 -12.59 -9.75 -17.15
N GLY A 81 -13.44 -9.15 -16.32
CA GLY A 81 -14.62 -9.81 -15.75
C GLY A 81 -14.27 -10.82 -14.64
N ALA A 82 -13.15 -10.62 -13.94
CA ALA A 82 -12.81 -11.43 -12.76
C ALA A 82 -13.58 -10.96 -11.53
N ASP A 83 -13.88 -11.90 -10.64
CA ASP A 83 -14.57 -11.58 -9.40
C ASP A 83 -13.67 -10.73 -8.48
N ALA A 84 -14.23 -9.64 -7.96
CA ALA A 84 -13.57 -8.77 -7.02
C ALA A 84 -14.56 -8.28 -5.95
N GLU A 85 -14.04 -8.03 -4.76
CA GLU A 85 -14.76 -7.49 -3.63
C GLU A 85 -14.38 -6.04 -3.38
N LEU A 86 -15.36 -5.21 -3.05
CA LEU A 86 -15.19 -3.86 -2.57
C LEU A 86 -16.10 -3.70 -1.35
N ALA A 87 -15.55 -3.26 -0.22
CA ALA A 87 -16.37 -2.99 0.95
C ALA A 87 -17.34 -1.83 0.68
N PRO A 88 -18.51 -1.79 1.36
CA PRO A 88 -19.42 -0.65 1.31
C PRO A 88 -18.70 0.68 1.59
N ALA A 89 -19.15 1.76 0.97
CA ALA A 89 -18.46 3.05 0.98
C ALA A 89 -18.25 3.61 2.41
N GLU A 90 -19.19 3.32 3.30
CA GLU A 90 -19.20 3.69 4.72
C GLU A 90 -18.17 2.89 5.55
N GLU A 91 -17.81 1.69 5.12
CA GLU A 91 -16.83 0.82 5.80
C GLU A 91 -15.40 1.13 5.35
N LEU A 92 -15.21 1.51 4.07
CA LEU A 92 -13.89 1.77 3.48
C LEU A 92 -13.01 2.66 4.34
N GLN A 93 -11.74 2.29 4.45
CA GLN A 93 -10.80 2.99 5.31
C GLN A 93 -10.48 4.42 4.84
N ALA A 94 -10.40 5.35 5.79
CA ALA A 94 -10.01 6.74 5.56
C ALA A 94 -8.64 6.82 4.85
N SER A 95 -8.43 7.83 4.00
CA SER A 95 -7.16 8.00 3.29
C SER A 95 -6.11 8.75 4.14
N SER A 96 -4.86 8.75 3.69
CA SER A 96 -3.80 9.53 4.34
C SER A 96 -3.01 10.36 3.34
N PHE A 97 -2.34 11.39 3.83
CA PHE A 97 -1.43 12.22 3.04
C PHE A 97 -0.19 12.52 3.89
N ILE A 98 0.96 12.00 3.48
CA ILE A 98 2.20 12.09 4.24
C ILE A 98 3.18 12.98 3.49
N VAL A 99 3.56 14.09 4.10
CA VAL A 99 4.45 15.11 3.54
C VAL A 99 5.75 15.12 4.31
N GLU A 100 6.88 15.22 3.62
CA GLU A 100 8.19 15.42 4.25
C GLU A 100 8.45 16.91 4.43
N LEU A 101 8.85 17.30 5.64
CA LEU A 101 9.24 18.65 6.01
C LEU A 101 10.75 18.69 6.26
N ALA A 102 11.37 19.82 5.92
CA ALA A 102 12.73 20.18 6.29
C ALA A 102 12.73 21.48 7.09
N GLY A 103 13.81 21.75 7.85
CA GLY A 103 13.91 22.94 8.70
C GLY A 103 13.13 22.84 10.00
N VAL A 104 12.88 21.61 10.48
CA VAL A 104 12.20 21.35 11.76
C VAL A 104 13.25 21.07 12.82
N ALA A 105 13.25 21.83 13.92
CA ALA A 105 14.21 21.60 15.00
C ALA A 105 14.04 20.16 15.56
N PRO A 106 15.12 19.39 15.78
CA PRO A 106 15.02 17.99 16.24
C PRO A 106 14.16 17.82 17.51
N SER A 107 14.31 18.75 18.45
CA SER A 107 13.55 18.80 19.71
C SER A 107 12.04 18.96 19.52
N ALA A 108 11.57 19.36 18.34
CA ALA A 108 10.15 19.56 18.05
C ALA A 108 9.37 18.24 17.94
N THR A 109 10.04 17.15 17.57
CA THR A 109 9.40 15.87 17.24
C THR A 109 9.75 14.72 18.19
N GLU A 110 10.57 14.99 19.20
CA GLU A 110 11.05 14.00 20.16
C GLU A 110 10.18 13.93 21.43
N GLY A 111 10.02 12.71 21.95
CA GLY A 111 9.36 12.44 23.22
C GLY A 111 8.03 13.18 23.41
N PHE A 112 7.94 13.96 24.49
CA PHE A 112 6.72 14.67 24.87
C PHE A 112 6.40 15.88 23.97
N ALA A 113 7.37 16.40 23.21
CA ALA A 113 7.16 17.52 22.29
C ALA A 113 6.15 17.15 21.19
N ARG A 114 6.20 15.89 20.72
CA ARG A 114 5.25 15.35 19.75
C ARG A 114 3.80 15.39 20.26
N LEU A 115 3.57 15.06 21.53
CA LEU A 115 2.24 15.13 22.12
C LEU A 115 1.75 16.58 22.24
N LYS A 116 2.62 17.50 22.66
CA LYS A 116 2.32 18.94 22.70
C LYS A 116 1.96 19.49 21.32
N LEU A 117 2.63 19.02 20.27
CA LEU A 117 2.38 19.42 18.89
C LEU A 117 1.02 18.94 18.39
N THR A 118 0.69 17.66 18.58
CA THR A 118 -0.65 17.12 18.25
C THR A 118 -1.75 17.88 19.00
N ARG A 119 -1.56 18.17 20.28
CA ARG A 119 -2.52 18.97 21.07
C ARG A 119 -2.66 20.39 20.55
N ALA A 120 -1.57 21.03 20.15
CA ALA A 120 -1.59 22.39 19.61
C ALA A 120 -2.38 22.47 18.30
N LEU A 121 -2.12 21.54 17.36
CA LEU A 121 -2.83 21.47 16.08
C LEU A 121 -4.31 21.15 16.27
N SER A 122 -4.65 20.16 17.11
CA SER A 122 -6.05 19.86 17.46
C SER A 122 -6.75 21.07 18.08
N GLY A 123 -6.06 21.80 18.97
CA GLY A 123 -6.59 23.01 19.59
C GLY A 123 -6.79 24.15 18.59
N ALA A 124 -5.88 24.32 17.63
CA ALA A 124 -6.01 25.30 16.55
C ALA A 124 -7.22 25.00 15.66
N SER A 125 -7.48 23.72 15.34
CA SER A 125 -8.68 23.31 14.61
C SER A 125 -9.97 23.64 15.37
N ARG A 126 -10.02 23.32 16.68
CA ARG A 126 -11.20 23.59 17.52
C ARG A 126 -11.53 25.07 17.68
N ARG A 127 -10.51 25.94 17.62
CA ARG A 127 -10.68 27.40 17.67
C ARG A 127 -10.86 28.04 16.29
N GLY A 128 -10.93 27.26 15.22
CA GLY A 128 -11.13 27.74 13.85
C GLY A 128 -9.88 28.33 13.18
N ALA A 129 -8.71 28.27 13.81
CA ALA A 129 -7.45 28.73 13.21
C ALA A 129 -6.95 27.77 12.11
N LEU A 130 -7.31 26.48 12.21
CA LEU A 130 -7.11 25.47 11.18
C LEU A 130 -8.45 24.82 10.81
N PRO A 131 -8.60 24.23 9.61
CA PRO A 131 -9.78 23.45 9.26
C PRO A 131 -10.00 22.27 10.20
N ALA A 132 -11.26 21.85 10.38
CA ALA A 132 -11.60 20.70 11.23
C ALA A 132 -10.85 19.41 10.85
N ALA A 133 -10.56 19.23 9.55
CA ALA A 133 -9.76 18.10 9.06
C ALA A 133 -8.33 18.03 9.63
N CYS A 134 -7.81 19.11 10.22
CA CYS A 134 -6.51 19.15 10.90
C CYS A 134 -6.54 18.61 12.33
N GLU A 135 -7.69 18.14 12.84
CA GLU A 135 -7.83 17.72 14.25
C GLU A 135 -6.92 16.52 14.62
N SER A 136 -6.59 15.67 13.65
CA SER A 136 -5.87 14.40 13.83
C SER A 136 -4.54 14.33 13.07
N VAL A 137 -3.84 15.47 13.01
CA VAL A 137 -2.53 15.56 12.38
C VAL A 137 -1.45 14.92 13.26
N LEU A 138 -0.63 14.08 12.65
CA LEU A 138 0.53 13.48 13.29
C LEU A 138 1.80 14.06 12.70
N VAL A 139 2.73 14.46 13.55
CA VAL A 139 4.09 14.80 13.14
C VAL A 139 5.04 13.78 13.75
N ARG A 140 5.96 13.25 12.94
CA ARG A 140 6.97 12.26 13.33
C ARG A 140 8.35 12.76 12.93
N PRO A 141 9.43 12.36 13.63
CA PRO A 141 10.79 12.58 13.15
C PRO A 141 10.95 12.03 11.73
N GLY A 142 11.68 12.75 10.89
CA GLY A 142 12.09 12.25 9.58
C GLY A 142 13.39 11.43 9.68
N LEU A 143 13.90 10.97 8.54
CA LEU A 143 15.09 10.11 8.51
C LEU A 143 16.40 10.87 8.73
N THR A 144 16.39 12.19 8.56
CA THR A 144 17.57 13.05 8.74
C THR A 144 17.30 14.10 9.81
N THR A 145 18.36 14.51 10.51
CA THR A 145 18.28 15.63 11.45
C THR A 145 17.74 16.87 10.74
N GLY A 146 16.78 17.56 11.36
CA GLY A 146 16.14 18.72 10.75
C GLY A 146 14.92 18.39 9.88
N SER A 147 14.53 17.12 9.78
CA SER A 147 13.37 16.67 8.99
C SER A 147 12.25 16.09 9.84
N ALA A 148 11.02 16.17 9.32
CA ALA A 148 9.84 15.59 9.96
C ALA A 148 8.84 15.07 8.91
N TYR A 149 8.05 14.06 9.26
CA TYR A 149 6.90 13.63 8.46
C TYR A 149 5.61 14.17 9.06
N LEU A 150 4.87 14.93 8.26
CA LEU A 150 3.52 15.43 8.55
C LEU A 150 2.49 14.47 7.92
N THR A 151 1.70 13.79 8.74
CA THR A 151 0.63 12.90 8.29
C THR A 151 -0.73 13.55 8.53
N LEU A 152 -1.46 13.76 7.43
CA LEU A 152 -2.87 14.10 7.42
C LEU A 152 -3.67 12.81 7.26
N ASN A 153 -4.71 12.64 8.06
CA ASN A 153 -5.73 11.64 7.79
C ASN A 153 -6.92 12.36 7.17
N LEU A 154 -7.33 11.91 5.99
CA LEU A 154 -8.36 12.56 5.19
C LEU A 154 -9.71 11.85 5.41
N PRO A 155 -10.84 12.57 5.37
CA PRO A 155 -12.16 11.96 5.40
C PRO A 155 -12.34 10.84 4.36
N LYS A 156 -13.33 9.97 4.59
CA LYS A 156 -13.64 8.85 3.68
C LYS A 156 -14.22 9.38 2.37
N GLU A 157 -13.43 9.28 1.31
CA GLU A 157 -13.87 9.47 -0.09
C GLU A 157 -13.43 8.30 -0.99
N ALA A 158 -13.17 7.12 -0.40
CA ALA A 158 -12.37 6.06 -1.03
C ALA A 158 -12.92 5.51 -2.36
N VAL A 159 -14.24 5.35 -2.53
CA VAL A 159 -14.81 4.93 -3.84
C VAL A 159 -14.57 5.98 -4.92
N ALA A 160 -14.68 7.27 -4.56
CA ALA A 160 -14.43 8.35 -5.50
C ALA A 160 -12.96 8.37 -5.95
N LEU A 161 -12.02 7.95 -5.09
CA LEU A 161 -10.58 7.93 -5.40
C LEU A 161 -10.20 6.88 -6.44
N LEU A 162 -11.08 5.94 -6.81
CA LEU A 162 -10.89 5.09 -7.99
C LEU A 162 -10.90 5.91 -9.30
N HIS A 163 -11.53 7.08 -9.30
CA HIS A 163 -11.53 7.98 -10.44
C HIS A 163 -10.30 8.91 -10.40
N PRO A 164 -9.48 8.94 -11.47
CA PRO A 164 -8.26 9.76 -11.51
C PRO A 164 -8.50 11.24 -11.19
N GLU A 165 -9.58 11.84 -11.70
CA GLU A 165 -9.87 13.26 -11.46
C GLU A 165 -10.20 13.57 -10.00
N ARG A 166 -10.97 12.69 -9.33
CA ARG A 166 -11.26 12.82 -7.90
C ARG A 166 -10.00 12.64 -7.06
N ARG A 167 -9.13 11.69 -7.43
CA ARG A 167 -7.83 11.48 -6.76
C ARG A 167 -6.92 12.71 -6.90
N ARG A 168 -6.90 13.34 -8.08
CA ARG A 168 -6.19 14.60 -8.31
C ARG A 168 -6.73 15.73 -7.45
N ALA A 169 -8.05 15.94 -7.43
CA ALA A 169 -8.69 16.96 -6.63
C ALA A 169 -8.41 16.78 -5.12
N ALA A 170 -8.56 15.55 -4.61
CA ALA A 170 -8.24 15.21 -3.21
C ALA A 170 -6.76 15.46 -2.87
N THR A 171 -5.86 15.16 -3.82
CA THR A 171 -4.42 15.44 -3.68
C THR A 171 -4.14 16.93 -3.60
N GLN A 172 -4.75 17.74 -4.46
CA GLN A 172 -4.60 19.20 -4.41
C GLN A 172 -5.14 19.79 -3.11
N ALA A 173 -6.32 19.35 -2.66
CA ALA A 173 -6.90 19.77 -1.39
C ALA A 173 -6.00 19.41 -0.19
N ALA A 174 -5.42 18.20 -0.18
CA ALA A 174 -4.50 17.77 0.86
C ALA A 174 -3.18 18.56 0.86
N LYS A 175 -2.66 18.96 -0.31
CA LYS A 175 -1.50 19.86 -0.43
C LYS A 175 -1.80 21.22 0.19
N ALA A 176 -2.92 21.85 -0.18
CA ALA A 176 -3.34 23.13 0.38
C ALA A 176 -3.51 23.06 1.91
N LEU A 177 -4.04 21.93 2.42
CA LEU A 177 -4.16 21.71 3.87
C LEU A 177 -2.81 21.60 4.56
N ALA A 178 -1.86 20.86 3.96
CA ALA A 178 -0.50 20.74 4.48
C ALA A 178 0.21 22.09 4.53
N GLU A 179 0.10 22.91 3.47
CA GLU A 179 0.70 24.26 3.43
C GLU A 179 0.15 25.15 4.54
N ARG A 180 -1.17 25.13 4.77
CA ARG A 180 -1.81 25.87 5.86
C ARG A 180 -1.30 25.43 7.24
N ILE A 181 -1.12 24.13 7.45
CA ILE A 181 -0.55 23.61 8.70
C ILE A 181 0.90 24.08 8.85
N VAL A 182 1.70 24.02 7.80
CA VAL A 182 3.11 24.46 7.85
C VAL A 182 3.19 25.96 8.14
N SER A 183 2.39 26.82 7.50
CA SER A 183 2.33 28.26 7.79
C SER A 183 1.97 28.51 9.26
N HIS A 184 0.92 27.85 9.74
CA HIS A 184 0.50 27.98 11.14
C HIS A 184 1.60 27.55 12.11
N LEU A 185 2.33 26.47 11.82
CA LEU A 185 3.43 26.02 12.67
C LEU A 185 4.60 27.00 12.67
N ARG A 186 4.95 27.59 11.52
CA ARG A 186 5.99 28.64 11.43
C ARG A 186 5.63 29.88 12.25
N GLU A 187 4.37 30.30 12.21
CA GLU A 187 3.89 31.49 12.93
C GLU A 187 3.78 31.27 14.44
N THR A 188 3.46 30.04 14.87
CA THR A 188 3.11 29.77 16.28
C THR A 188 4.19 29.01 17.05
N ARG A 189 5.24 28.53 16.38
CA ARG A 189 6.27 27.70 17.02
C ARG A 189 7.65 28.01 16.46
N GLU A 190 8.53 28.51 17.33
CA GLU A 190 9.94 28.76 17.02
C GLU A 190 10.65 27.52 16.45
N SER A 191 10.34 26.33 16.98
CA SER A 191 10.91 25.05 16.53
C SER A 191 10.52 24.65 15.08
N PHE A 192 9.63 25.42 14.44
CA PHE A 192 9.19 25.26 13.06
C PHE A 192 9.41 26.53 12.23
N ALA A 193 10.13 27.55 12.72
CA ALA A 193 10.26 28.84 12.02
C ALA A 193 10.77 28.70 10.56
N ASP A 194 11.73 27.79 10.36
CA ASP A 194 12.35 27.48 9.06
C ASP A 194 11.69 26.29 8.32
N ALA A 195 10.56 25.79 8.84
CA ALA A 195 9.90 24.62 8.30
C ALA A 195 9.39 24.88 6.88
N ARG A 196 9.71 23.96 5.97
CA ARG A 196 9.25 23.98 4.57
C ARG A 196 8.94 22.56 4.12
N VAL A 197 8.08 22.44 3.10
CA VAL A 197 7.83 21.15 2.47
C VAL A 197 9.06 20.76 1.64
N ALA A 198 9.66 19.62 1.99
CA ALA A 198 10.82 19.06 1.30
C ALA A 198 10.40 18.08 0.19
N ALA A 199 9.35 17.29 0.43
CA ALA A 199 8.83 16.35 -0.57
C ALA A 199 7.32 16.16 -0.44
N TRP A 200 6.66 16.10 -1.60
CA TRP A 200 5.24 15.78 -1.72
C TRP A 200 5.06 14.31 -2.10
N PRO A 201 4.05 13.60 -1.55
CA PRO A 201 3.65 12.32 -2.11
C PRO A 201 2.99 12.54 -3.48
N VAL A 202 3.07 11.54 -4.36
CA VAL A 202 2.52 11.61 -5.73
C VAL A 202 1.01 11.85 -5.71
N HIS A 203 0.29 11.16 -4.83
CA HIS A 203 -1.14 11.30 -4.63
C HIS A 203 -1.53 10.95 -3.19
N VAL A 204 -2.81 11.15 -2.84
CA VAL A 204 -3.39 10.66 -1.58
C VAL A 204 -3.20 9.15 -1.40
N GLY A 205 -2.77 8.73 -0.22
CA GLY A 205 -2.58 7.34 0.15
C GLY A 205 -3.90 6.64 0.40
N VAL A 206 -4.34 5.86 -0.60
CA VAL A 206 -5.57 5.05 -0.53
C VAL A 206 -5.29 3.76 0.22
N ARG A 207 -6.02 3.53 1.32
CA ARG A 207 -5.84 2.33 2.16
C ARG A 207 -6.56 1.12 1.58
N GLU A 208 -7.73 1.31 0.97
CA GLU A 208 -8.58 0.21 0.54
C GLU A 208 -9.37 0.55 -0.72
N THR A 209 -9.47 -0.45 -1.60
CA THR A 209 -10.16 -0.43 -2.90
C THR A 209 -10.61 -1.87 -3.21
N ARG A 210 -10.64 -2.26 -4.49
CA ARG A 210 -11.00 -3.61 -4.90
C ARG A 210 -9.94 -4.62 -4.48
N ARG A 211 -10.41 -5.74 -3.94
CA ARG A 211 -9.64 -6.95 -3.68
C ARG A 211 -10.09 -8.02 -4.64
N LEU A 212 -9.15 -8.74 -5.22
CA LEU A 212 -9.47 -9.89 -6.06
C LEU A 212 -10.15 -10.97 -5.22
N ARG A 213 -11.21 -11.62 -5.73
CA ARG A 213 -11.70 -12.87 -5.16
C ARG A 213 -10.69 -13.96 -5.54
N GLY A 214 -9.86 -14.31 -4.58
CA GLY A 214 -8.86 -15.35 -4.76
C GLY A 214 -9.37 -16.73 -4.36
N ARG A 215 -8.61 -17.76 -4.72
CA ARG A 215 -8.85 -19.17 -4.37
C ARG A 215 -8.87 -19.43 -2.87
N THR A 216 -8.25 -18.53 -2.11
CA THR A 216 -8.32 -18.52 -0.65
C THR A 216 -8.57 -17.09 -0.20
N CYS A 217 -9.40 -16.90 0.82
CA CYS A 217 -9.63 -15.60 1.46
C CYS A 217 -9.05 -15.64 2.87
N VAL A 218 -8.14 -14.71 3.18
CA VAL A 218 -7.61 -14.58 4.54
C VAL A 218 -8.61 -13.81 5.39
N SER A 219 -9.02 -14.41 6.52
CA SER A 219 -10.00 -13.82 7.44
C SER A 219 -9.33 -13.02 8.57
N GLU A 220 -10.12 -12.20 9.27
CA GLU A 220 -9.63 -11.47 10.44
C GLU A 220 -9.18 -12.44 11.54
N ALA A 221 -9.93 -13.52 11.74
CA ALA A 221 -9.58 -14.57 12.70
C ALA A 221 -8.21 -15.17 12.39
N ASP A 222 -7.93 -15.49 11.13
CA ASP A 222 -6.62 -16.01 10.73
C ASP A 222 -5.49 -15.05 11.10
N VAL A 223 -5.70 -13.74 10.90
CA VAL A 223 -4.73 -12.71 11.25
C VAL A 223 -4.53 -12.67 12.77
N LEU A 224 -5.63 -12.56 13.54
CA LEU A 224 -5.57 -12.39 14.99
C LEU A 224 -5.01 -13.63 15.70
N GLU A 225 -5.29 -14.82 15.19
CA GLU A 225 -4.78 -16.10 15.69
C GLU A 225 -3.35 -16.39 15.22
N GLY A 226 -2.79 -15.57 14.31
CA GLY A 226 -1.45 -15.79 13.77
C GLY A 226 -1.35 -17.10 13.00
N ARG A 227 -2.42 -17.46 12.26
CA ARG A 227 -2.57 -18.78 11.65
C ARG A 227 -1.44 -19.10 10.68
N THR A 228 -0.83 -20.27 10.87
CA THR A 228 0.17 -20.85 9.96
C THR A 228 -0.49 -21.76 8.92
N ARG A 229 0.03 -21.79 7.69
CA ARG A 229 -0.48 -22.64 6.60
C ARG A 229 0.66 -23.29 5.81
N ASP A 230 0.42 -24.48 5.27
CA ASP A 230 1.42 -25.21 4.45
C ASP A 230 1.66 -24.57 3.08
N ASP A 231 0.61 -23.92 2.55
CA ASP A 231 0.61 -23.18 1.29
C ASP A 231 1.03 -21.70 1.45
N GLU A 232 1.64 -21.34 2.58
CA GLU A 232 2.16 -20.00 2.85
C GLU A 232 3.20 -19.57 1.80
N VAL A 233 3.10 -18.32 1.33
CA VAL A 233 4.13 -17.71 0.47
C VAL A 233 4.66 -16.38 1.02
N ALA A 234 3.96 -15.78 1.98
CA ALA A 234 4.40 -14.59 2.71
C ALA A 234 3.82 -14.59 4.13
N ARG A 235 4.32 -13.73 5.01
CA ARG A 235 3.83 -13.58 6.39
C ARG A 235 3.55 -12.12 6.70
N SER A 236 2.47 -11.86 7.44
CA SER A 236 2.20 -10.55 8.02
C SER A 236 2.27 -10.60 9.55
N GLY A 237 3.05 -9.69 10.12
CA GLY A 237 3.10 -9.45 11.57
C GLY A 237 2.42 -8.13 11.99
N TRP A 238 1.72 -7.47 11.07
CA TRP A 238 1.06 -6.19 11.37
C TRP A 238 -0.29 -6.41 12.06
N PRO A 239 -0.68 -5.56 13.03
CA PRO A 239 -2.03 -5.57 13.57
C PRO A 239 -3.09 -5.26 12.52
N VAL A 240 -4.33 -5.68 12.80
CA VAL A 240 -5.49 -5.14 12.10
C VAL A 240 -5.61 -3.66 12.49
N GLU A 241 -5.23 -2.77 11.57
CA GLU A 241 -5.21 -1.32 11.75
C GLU A 241 -6.33 -0.66 10.91
N LEU A 242 -7.52 -0.57 11.49
CA LEU A 242 -8.69 -0.03 10.81
C LEU A 242 -8.83 1.48 11.03
N TRP A 243 -8.98 2.21 9.93
CA TRP A 243 -9.23 3.65 9.89
C TRP A 243 -10.68 3.93 9.53
N GLU A 244 -11.58 3.67 10.48
CA GLU A 244 -13.04 3.89 10.32
C GLU A 244 -13.42 5.38 10.29
N ASP A 245 -12.54 6.26 10.72
CA ASP A 245 -12.62 7.70 10.52
C ASP A 245 -11.22 8.28 10.31
N HIS A 246 -11.13 9.60 10.12
CA HIS A 246 -9.87 10.30 9.98
C HIS A 246 -9.20 10.60 11.34
N ARG A 247 -9.83 10.30 12.48
CA ARG A 247 -9.38 10.75 13.80
C ARG A 247 -8.37 9.79 14.43
N ARG A 248 -8.67 8.48 14.42
CA ARG A 248 -7.78 7.47 15.00
C ARG A 248 -7.96 6.09 14.37
N ALA A 249 -6.87 5.32 14.37
CA ALA A 249 -6.95 3.90 14.06
C ALA A 249 -7.43 3.07 15.25
N ARG A 250 -8.19 2.01 14.97
CA ARG A 250 -8.42 0.89 15.88
C ARG A 250 -7.39 -0.19 15.58
N PHE A 251 -6.72 -0.68 16.62
CA PHE A 251 -5.72 -1.74 16.52
C PHE A 251 -6.18 -3.01 17.23
N SER A 252 -6.18 -4.13 16.52
CA SER A 252 -6.28 -5.48 17.08
C SER A 252 -4.98 -6.22 16.80
N TYR A 253 -4.29 -6.64 17.85
CA TYR A 253 -2.95 -7.23 17.75
C TYR A 253 -3.03 -8.74 17.60
N PRO A 254 -2.29 -9.33 16.65
CA PRO A 254 -2.27 -10.77 16.46
C PRO A 254 -1.44 -11.47 17.53
N SER A 255 -1.75 -12.74 17.79
CA SER A 255 -0.96 -13.61 18.67
C SER A 255 0.42 -13.96 18.10
N GLY A 256 0.56 -13.89 16.77
CA GLY A 256 1.79 -14.14 16.04
C GLY A 256 1.67 -13.78 14.55
N PRO A 257 2.72 -13.97 13.74
CA PRO A 257 2.67 -13.64 12.32
C PRO A 257 1.78 -14.62 11.55
N CYS A 258 0.80 -14.10 10.83
CA CYS A 258 -0.16 -14.84 10.01
C CYS A 258 0.40 -15.15 8.61
N SER A 259 0.16 -16.37 8.11
CA SER A 259 0.44 -16.75 6.74
C SER A 259 -0.46 -16.03 5.74
N VAL A 260 0.12 -15.59 4.63
CA VAL A 260 -0.60 -15.29 3.38
C VAL A 260 -0.45 -16.52 2.47
N PRO A 261 -1.54 -17.28 2.22
CA PRO A 261 -1.51 -18.48 1.39
C PRO A 261 -1.37 -18.12 -0.09
N TRP A 262 -0.79 -19.02 -0.88
CA TRP A 262 -0.63 -18.87 -2.33
C TRP A 262 -1.96 -18.57 -3.04
N GLY A 263 -3.03 -19.27 -2.64
CA GLY A 263 -4.36 -19.07 -3.20
C GLY A 263 -4.95 -17.67 -2.95
N ALA A 264 -4.46 -16.92 -1.96
CA ALA A 264 -4.90 -15.54 -1.74
C ALA A 264 -4.35 -14.55 -2.78
N LEU A 265 -3.32 -14.96 -3.54
CA LEU A 265 -2.70 -14.16 -4.58
C LEU A 265 -3.19 -14.52 -5.99
N ILE A 266 -4.05 -15.53 -6.15
CA ILE A 266 -4.50 -16.04 -7.46
C ILE A 266 -6.01 -15.91 -7.58
N SER A 267 -6.48 -15.38 -8.70
CA SER A 267 -7.92 -15.30 -9.01
C SER A 267 -8.57 -16.68 -8.96
N ASP A 268 -9.76 -16.73 -8.38
CA ASP A 268 -10.59 -17.94 -8.40
C ASP A 268 -11.13 -18.21 -9.82
N SER A 269 -11.52 -17.15 -10.54
CA SER A 269 -12.13 -17.22 -11.88
C SER A 269 -11.11 -17.40 -13.01
N PHE A 270 -9.87 -16.91 -12.86
CA PHE A 270 -8.83 -16.95 -13.91
C PHE A 270 -7.47 -17.42 -13.38
N PRO A 271 -7.01 -18.65 -13.69
CA PRO A 271 -5.77 -19.20 -13.13
C PRO A 271 -4.48 -18.49 -13.58
N ASN A 272 -4.55 -17.65 -14.63
CA ASN A 272 -3.41 -16.83 -15.10
C ASN A 272 -3.47 -15.38 -14.61
N LEU A 273 -4.44 -15.05 -13.75
CA LEU A 273 -4.53 -13.75 -13.11
C LEU A 273 -4.10 -13.85 -11.65
N GLY A 274 -2.99 -13.20 -11.32
CA GLY A 274 -2.49 -13.06 -9.97
C GLY A 274 -2.55 -11.62 -9.47
N THR A 275 -2.29 -11.43 -8.18
CA THR A 275 -2.24 -10.12 -7.54
C THR A 275 -1.30 -10.11 -6.34
N ALA A 276 -0.92 -8.92 -5.88
CA ALA A 276 -0.14 -8.74 -4.66
C ALA A 276 -0.50 -7.43 -3.95
N GLY A 277 0.04 -7.27 -2.74
CA GLY A 277 -0.14 -6.07 -1.92
C GLY A 277 -1.61 -5.80 -1.63
N ARG A 278 -2.09 -4.60 -1.95
CA ARG A 278 -3.45 -4.14 -1.59
C ARG A 278 -4.57 -4.91 -2.29
N CYS A 279 -4.28 -5.65 -3.36
CA CYS A 279 -5.30 -6.30 -4.17
C CYS A 279 -5.51 -7.78 -3.83
N LEU A 280 -4.74 -8.34 -2.88
CA LEU A 280 -4.88 -9.73 -2.44
C LEU A 280 -6.26 -10.04 -1.85
N SER A 281 -6.62 -11.32 -1.89
CA SER A 281 -7.88 -11.85 -1.37
C SER A 281 -7.87 -11.96 0.15
N ALA A 282 -8.66 -11.09 0.78
CA ALA A 282 -8.84 -11.04 2.23
C ALA A 282 -10.17 -10.38 2.59
N THR A 283 -10.67 -10.66 3.79
CA THR A 283 -11.79 -9.90 4.34
C THR A 283 -11.38 -8.43 4.58
N HIS A 284 -12.37 -7.54 4.67
CA HIS A 284 -12.15 -6.10 4.94
C HIS A 284 -11.20 -5.86 6.13
N ALA A 285 -11.43 -6.54 7.25
CA ALA A 285 -10.61 -6.40 8.45
C ALA A 285 -9.21 -7.01 8.29
N ALA A 286 -9.10 -8.22 7.73
CA ALA A 286 -7.79 -8.84 7.49
C ALA A 286 -6.91 -7.99 6.55
N HIS A 287 -7.51 -7.40 5.51
CA HIS A 287 -6.84 -6.53 4.56
C HIS A 287 -6.07 -5.40 5.24
N ALA A 288 -6.61 -4.83 6.32
CA ALA A 288 -5.96 -3.77 7.10
C ALA A 288 -4.60 -4.19 7.69
N ALA A 289 -4.41 -5.49 7.96
CA ALA A 289 -3.12 -6.07 8.40
C ALA A 289 -2.23 -6.52 7.24
N LEU A 290 -2.81 -6.87 6.09
CA LEU A 290 -2.06 -7.46 4.98
C LEU A 290 -1.57 -6.43 3.95
N ARG A 291 -2.21 -5.26 3.87
CA ARG A 291 -1.92 -4.22 2.87
C ARG A 291 -0.64 -3.41 3.11
N VAL A 292 0.02 -3.60 4.25
CA VAL A 292 1.18 -2.79 4.65
C VAL A 292 2.42 -3.10 3.82
N ILE A 293 3.32 -2.12 3.70
CA ILE A 293 4.46 -2.14 2.75
C ILE A 293 5.28 -3.43 2.84
N GLY A 294 5.62 -3.89 4.04
CA GLY A 294 6.41 -5.12 4.21
C GLY A 294 5.73 -6.36 3.62
N THR A 295 4.46 -6.57 3.95
CA THR A 295 3.65 -7.67 3.41
C THR A 295 3.40 -7.50 1.91
N ALA A 296 3.23 -6.26 1.44
CA ALA A 296 3.06 -5.98 0.01
C ALA A 296 4.31 -6.33 -0.80
N LEU A 297 5.51 -6.01 -0.29
CA LEU A 297 6.78 -6.42 -0.91
C LEU A 297 6.92 -7.95 -0.92
N ALA A 298 6.63 -8.61 0.21
CA ALA A 298 6.75 -10.07 0.31
C ALA A 298 5.77 -10.82 -0.62
N THR A 299 4.52 -10.35 -0.72
CA THR A 299 3.54 -10.91 -1.66
C THR A 299 3.89 -10.62 -3.11
N GLY A 300 4.48 -9.45 -3.40
CA GLY A 300 5.00 -9.10 -4.72
C GLY A 300 6.14 -10.01 -5.17
N GLU A 301 7.10 -10.29 -4.28
CA GLU A 301 8.18 -11.24 -4.54
C GLU A 301 7.62 -12.66 -4.79
N ALA A 302 6.71 -13.12 -3.93
CA ALA A 302 6.09 -14.43 -4.04
C ALA A 302 5.36 -14.64 -5.37
N ILE A 303 4.47 -13.72 -5.76
CA ILE A 303 3.71 -13.84 -7.01
C ILE A 303 4.61 -13.69 -8.23
N GLY A 304 5.65 -12.85 -8.17
CA GLY A 304 6.63 -12.70 -9.26
C GLY A 304 7.43 -13.98 -9.49
N VAL A 305 7.95 -14.58 -8.41
CA VAL A 305 8.65 -15.88 -8.47
C VAL A 305 7.71 -16.99 -8.97
N GLY A 306 6.49 -17.05 -8.45
CA GLY A 306 5.50 -18.04 -8.89
C GLY A 306 5.12 -17.89 -10.36
N ALA A 307 4.94 -16.66 -10.85
CA ALA A 307 4.68 -16.39 -12.25
C ALA A 307 5.84 -16.82 -13.16
N ALA A 308 7.09 -16.55 -12.76
CA ALA A 308 8.25 -17.01 -13.52
C ALA A 308 8.31 -18.54 -13.60
N LEU A 309 8.10 -19.24 -12.47
CA LEU A 309 8.06 -20.71 -12.43
C LEU A 309 6.93 -21.28 -13.28
N ALA A 310 5.75 -20.65 -13.28
CA ALA A 310 4.61 -21.04 -14.11
C ALA A 310 4.92 -20.88 -15.60
N CYS A 311 5.49 -19.75 -16.01
CA CYS A 311 5.92 -19.54 -17.39
C CYS A 311 6.98 -20.57 -17.83
N ASP A 312 8.01 -20.82 -17.00
CA ASP A 312 9.08 -21.79 -17.31
C ASP A 312 8.53 -23.22 -17.47
N ALA A 313 7.50 -23.58 -16.71
CA ALA A 313 6.87 -24.90 -16.74
C ALA A 313 5.75 -25.03 -17.80
N GLY A 314 5.35 -23.94 -18.47
CA GLY A 314 4.16 -23.92 -19.32
C GLY A 314 2.87 -24.21 -18.55
N ALA A 315 2.81 -23.81 -17.28
CA ALA A 315 1.72 -24.07 -16.35
C ALA A 315 1.02 -22.76 -15.92
N SER A 316 -0.14 -22.90 -15.29
CA SER A 316 -0.86 -21.80 -14.65
C SER A 316 -0.42 -21.59 -13.19
N LEU A 317 -0.78 -20.45 -12.59
CA LEU A 317 -0.35 -20.12 -11.22
C LEU A 317 -0.74 -21.19 -10.16
N PRO A 318 -1.96 -21.77 -10.17
CA PRO A 318 -2.37 -22.78 -9.18
C PRO A 318 -1.56 -24.08 -9.24
N GLU A 319 -0.92 -24.37 -10.37
CA GLU A 319 -0.15 -25.60 -10.57
C GLU A 319 1.25 -25.51 -9.94
N ILE A 320 1.67 -24.31 -9.52
CA ILE A 320 2.95 -24.10 -8.87
C ILE A 320 2.84 -24.40 -7.38
N ALA A 321 3.67 -25.36 -6.93
CA ALA A 321 3.76 -25.72 -5.53
C ALA A 321 4.33 -24.55 -4.68
N PRO A 322 3.63 -24.10 -3.61
CA PRO A 322 4.10 -23.00 -2.75
C PRO A 322 5.48 -23.24 -2.14
N ALA A 323 5.82 -24.50 -1.84
CA ALA A 323 7.13 -24.88 -1.32
C ALA A 323 8.27 -24.54 -2.29
N THR A 324 8.05 -24.67 -3.60
CA THR A 324 9.03 -24.33 -4.64
C THR A 324 9.27 -22.82 -4.69
N ILE A 325 8.21 -22.01 -4.54
CA ILE A 325 8.30 -20.55 -4.43
C ILE A 325 9.16 -20.17 -3.22
N ARG A 326 8.84 -20.72 -2.04
CA ARG A 326 9.61 -20.47 -0.81
C ARG A 326 11.07 -20.92 -0.93
N ALA A 327 11.35 -22.03 -1.61
CA ALA A 327 12.70 -22.50 -1.84
C ALA A 327 13.49 -21.53 -2.74
N ARG A 328 12.85 -21.02 -3.80
CA ARG A 328 13.47 -20.08 -4.75
C ARG A 328 13.78 -18.73 -4.10
N ILE A 329 12.86 -18.20 -3.29
CA ILE A 329 13.08 -16.96 -2.52
C ILE A 329 14.26 -17.11 -1.55
N ARG A 330 14.29 -18.20 -0.76
CA ARG A 330 15.40 -18.46 0.18
C ARG A 330 16.74 -18.61 -0.53
N HIS A 331 16.76 -19.27 -1.69
CA HIS A 331 17.97 -19.39 -2.50
C HIS A 331 18.44 -18.06 -3.08
N ALA A 332 17.53 -17.19 -3.52
CA ALA A 332 17.88 -15.84 -3.98
C ALA A 332 18.46 -15.00 -2.83
N ALA A 333 17.82 -15.03 -1.66
CA ALA A 333 18.27 -14.30 -0.47
C ALA A 333 19.67 -14.74 -0.01
N SER A 334 20.02 -16.04 -0.10
CA SER A 334 21.34 -16.53 0.31
C SER A 334 22.49 -16.12 -0.61
N ARG A 335 22.19 -15.68 -1.83
CA ARG A 335 23.19 -15.21 -2.81
C ARG A 335 23.41 -13.69 -2.78
N GLY A 336 22.64 -12.97 -1.95
CA GLY A 336 22.54 -11.53 -2.01
C GLY A 336 21.66 -11.09 -3.20
N TRP A 337 20.84 -10.07 -2.98
CA TRP A 337 20.21 -9.36 -4.10
C TRP A 337 21.33 -8.79 -4.98
N PRO A 338 21.31 -8.94 -6.32
CA PRO A 338 22.29 -8.30 -7.20
C PRO A 338 22.39 -6.80 -6.98
#